data_AF-Q4ZPT3-F1
#
_entry.id   AF-Q4ZPT3-F1
#
_cell.length_a   1.000
_cell.length_b   1.000
_cell.length_c   1.000
_cell.angle_alpha   90.00
_cell.angle_beta   90.00
_cell.angle_gamma   90.00
#
_symmetry.space_group_name_H-M   'P 1'
#
loop_
_entity.id
_entity.type
_entity.pdbx_description
1 polymer ?
#
loop_
_entity_poly.entity_id
_entity_poly.type
_entity_poly.pdbx_seq_one_letter_code
_entity_poly.pdbx_strand_id
1 'polypeptide(L)'
;MSSTSDVSIAHISRASNKYNNAGIAAIAISSVLNHTKTLSLSKALLVMPIVMHSETTKFLASEKTRSRTIATLIAIRPDFVSNFNQRFHSSLIHSINAIQLLHTLGHIEFNSILKQNNTIEYTKDFGTRAALIQKASSDIANLLHSSEEELYLNLRIEL
;
A
#
# COMPACT_ATOMS: atom_id res chain seq x y z
N MET A 1 -26.27 43.65 -24.36
CA MET A 1 -25.93 42.34 -24.95
C MET A 1 -24.49 42.04 -24.58
N SER A 2 -24.28 41.15 -23.62
CA SER A 2 -22.98 40.66 -23.17
C SER A 2 -23.13 39.15 -22.96
N SER A 3 -22.55 38.40 -23.89
CA SER A 3 -22.32 36.95 -23.85
C SER A 3 -20.83 36.82 -24.17
N THR A 4 -20.01 36.07 -23.45
CA THR A 4 -20.09 34.62 -23.37
C THR A 4 -19.23 34.11 -22.22
N SER A 5 -19.74 33.08 -21.56
CA SER A 5 -19.07 32.17 -20.63
C SER A 5 -17.80 31.55 -21.21
N ASP A 6 -16.68 31.75 -20.55
CA ASP A 6 -15.50 30.86 -20.65
C ASP A 6 -14.79 30.81 -19.29
N VAL A 7 -15.39 30.05 -18.37
CA VAL A 7 -14.71 29.58 -17.17
C VAL A 7 -13.83 28.40 -17.60
N SER A 8 -12.63 28.73 -18.08
CA SER A 8 -11.57 27.77 -18.36
C SER A 8 -11.11 27.14 -17.04
N ILE A 9 -11.54 25.89 -16.83
CA ILE A 9 -11.09 24.99 -15.78
C ILE A 9 -9.61 24.65 -16.02
N ALA A 10 -8.73 25.54 -15.58
CA ALA A 10 -7.28 25.39 -15.68
C ALA A 10 -6.63 25.60 -14.31
N HIS A 11 -7.06 24.84 -13.30
CA HIS A 11 -6.29 24.67 -12.06
C HIS A 11 -6.66 23.40 -11.26
N ILE A 12 -6.85 22.27 -11.94
CA ILE A 12 -6.85 20.98 -11.23
C ILE A 12 -5.41 20.45 -11.21
N SER A 13 -4.76 20.72 -10.08
CA SER A 13 -3.55 20.08 -9.54
C SER A 13 -3.29 18.69 -10.14
N ARG A 14 -2.38 18.61 -11.11
CA ARG A 14 -1.89 17.37 -11.74
C ARG A 14 -0.76 16.69 -10.97
N ALA A 15 -0.57 17.03 -9.69
CA ALA A 15 0.55 16.54 -8.87
C ALA A 15 0.20 15.36 -7.95
N SER A 16 -1.08 15.15 -7.59
CA SER A 16 -1.49 14.13 -6.60
C SER A 16 -1.75 12.73 -7.18
N ASN A 17 -1.86 12.57 -8.50
CA ASN A 17 -2.35 11.33 -9.12
C ASN A 17 -1.26 10.33 -9.56
N LYS A 18 0.02 10.62 -9.32
CA LYS A 18 1.13 9.69 -9.65
C LYS A 18 1.47 8.70 -8.53
N TYR A 19 0.96 8.91 -7.32
CA TYR A 19 1.44 8.20 -6.11
C TYR A 19 0.46 7.19 -5.53
N ASN A 20 -0.85 7.37 -5.79
CA ASN A 20 -1.94 6.60 -5.19
C ASN A 20 -2.90 6.15 -6.29
N ASN A 21 -2.59 5.04 -6.94
CA ASN A 21 -3.46 4.44 -7.94
C ASN A 21 -3.51 2.92 -7.76
N ALA A 22 -4.48 2.27 -8.41
CA ALA A 22 -4.68 0.83 -8.33
C ALA A 22 -3.47 0.03 -8.84
N GLY A 23 -2.71 0.54 -9.82
CA GLY A 23 -1.51 -0.13 -10.33
C GLY A 23 -0.39 -0.22 -9.29
N ILE A 24 -0.09 0.89 -8.61
CA ILE A 24 0.89 0.92 -7.51
C ILE A 24 0.41 0.07 -6.34
N ALA A 25 -0.89 0.11 -6.01
CA ALA A 25 -1.46 -0.75 -4.98
C ALA A 25 -1.35 -2.25 -5.34
N ALA A 26 -1.58 -2.62 -6.61
CA ALA A 26 -1.44 -4.00 -7.09
C ALA A 26 0.00 -4.48 -6.99
N ILE A 27 0.96 -3.64 -7.39
CA ILE A 27 2.39 -3.88 -7.20
C ILE A 27 2.72 -4.06 -5.72
N ALA A 28 2.22 -3.20 -4.84
CA ALA A 28 2.50 -3.31 -3.42
C ALA A 28 1.96 -4.60 -2.81
N ILE A 29 0.67 -4.91 -3.06
CA ILE A 29 0.01 -6.10 -2.52
C ILE A 29 0.68 -7.37 -3.03
N SER A 30 0.94 -7.47 -4.34
CA SER A 30 1.58 -8.66 -4.92
C SER A 30 3.05 -8.79 -4.52
N SER A 31 3.79 -7.68 -4.32
CA SER A 31 5.16 -7.73 -3.76
C SER A 31 5.16 -8.33 -2.36
N VAL A 32 4.22 -7.92 -1.49
CA VAL A 32 4.10 -8.48 -0.14
C VAL A 32 3.66 -9.95 -0.19
N LEU A 33 2.70 -10.29 -1.05
CA LEU A 33 2.26 -11.67 -1.24
C LEU A 33 3.41 -12.58 -1.71
N ASN A 34 4.35 -12.10 -2.53
CA ASN A 34 5.53 -12.87 -2.92
C ASN A 34 6.31 -13.40 -1.70
N HIS A 35 6.23 -12.72 -0.54
CA HIS A 35 6.83 -13.15 0.71
C HIS A 35 5.88 -13.95 1.60
N THR A 36 4.63 -13.50 1.81
CA THR A 36 3.69 -14.15 2.76
C THR A 36 2.92 -15.33 2.16
N LYS A 37 2.85 -15.41 0.83
CA LYS A 37 2.03 -16.33 0.01
C LYS A 37 0.52 -16.17 0.15
N THR A 38 0.08 -15.74 1.32
CA THR A 38 -1.32 -15.46 1.64
C THR A 38 -1.44 -14.19 2.47
N LEU A 39 -2.59 -13.51 2.35
CA LEU A 39 -2.98 -12.38 3.20
C LEU A 39 -4.49 -12.44 3.40
N SER A 40 -4.96 -12.16 4.61
CA SER A 40 -6.37 -11.82 4.81
C SER A 40 -6.70 -10.51 4.10
N LEU A 41 -7.99 -10.28 3.83
CA LEU A 41 -8.44 -8.99 3.28
C LEU A 41 -8.01 -7.83 4.18
N SER A 42 -8.22 -7.94 5.50
CA SER A 42 -7.86 -6.92 6.47
C SER A 42 -6.40 -6.51 6.38
N LYS A 43 -5.47 -7.47 6.25
CA LYS A 43 -4.03 -7.21 6.13
C LYS A 43 -3.64 -6.67 4.75
N ALA A 44 -4.29 -7.14 3.69
CA ALA A 44 -4.06 -6.62 2.34
C ALA A 44 -4.41 -5.12 2.25
N LEU A 45 -5.49 -4.69 2.92
CA LEU A 45 -5.89 -3.28 2.97
C LEU A 45 -4.88 -2.38 3.71
N LEU A 46 -4.00 -2.94 4.56
CA LEU A 46 -2.94 -2.19 5.25
C LEU A 46 -1.70 -1.94 4.39
N VAL A 47 -1.53 -2.66 3.28
CA VAL A 47 -0.32 -2.54 2.44
C VAL A 47 -0.22 -1.16 1.82
N MET A 48 -1.28 -0.69 1.16
CA MET A 48 -1.29 0.62 0.49
C MET A 48 -1.02 1.81 1.44
N PRO A 49 -1.65 1.93 2.62
CA PRO A 49 -1.41 3.06 3.53
C PRO A 49 -0.01 3.06 4.16
N ILE A 50 0.66 1.90 4.20
CA ILE A 50 2.09 1.81 4.53
C ILE A 50 2.92 2.38 3.38
N VAL A 51 2.72 1.89 2.15
CA VAL A 51 3.59 2.26 1.02
C VAL A 51 3.37 3.67 0.50
N MET A 52 2.19 4.25 0.75
CA MET A 52 1.87 5.60 0.28
C MET A 52 2.66 6.67 1.02
N HIS A 53 3.07 6.41 2.26
CA HIS A 53 3.90 7.31 3.05
C HIS A 53 5.38 7.08 2.73
N SER A 54 5.99 8.00 1.96
CA SER A 54 7.34 7.83 1.41
C SER A 54 8.40 7.54 2.48
N GLU A 55 8.31 8.19 3.64
CA GLU A 55 9.31 8.03 4.69
C GLU A 55 9.22 6.66 5.35
N THR A 56 8.00 6.11 5.52
CA THR A 56 7.83 4.72 5.97
C THR A 56 8.39 3.75 4.94
N THR A 57 8.05 3.89 3.66
CA THR A 57 8.53 2.99 2.60
C THR A 57 10.05 3.02 2.47
N LYS A 58 10.67 4.20 2.51
CA LYS A 58 12.14 4.33 2.48
C LYS A 58 12.80 3.70 3.70
N PHE A 59 12.21 3.88 4.89
CA PHE A 59 12.72 3.31 6.12
C PHE A 59 12.69 1.78 6.11
N LEU A 60 11.60 1.18 5.60
CA LEU A 60 11.45 -0.26 5.45
C LEU A 60 12.25 -0.85 4.28
N ALA A 61 12.59 -0.04 3.27
CA ALA A 61 13.47 -0.47 2.17
C ALA A 61 14.97 -0.43 2.55
N SER A 62 15.32 0.07 3.74
CA SER A 62 16.70 0.21 4.20
C SER A 62 17.17 -1.07 4.90
N GLU A 63 18.24 -1.70 4.39
CA GLU A 63 18.84 -2.92 4.97
C GLU A 63 19.35 -2.78 6.41
N LYS A 64 19.52 -1.53 6.88
CA LYS A 64 19.98 -1.23 8.25
C LYS A 64 18.85 -1.35 9.28
N THR A 65 17.60 -1.39 8.82
CA THR A 65 16.42 -1.46 9.66
C THR A 65 15.94 -2.90 9.73
N ARG A 66 15.65 -3.41 10.94
CA ARG A 66 14.97 -4.70 11.14
C ARG A 66 13.90 -4.57 12.22
N SER A 67 12.92 -3.68 12.00
CA SER A 67 11.73 -3.65 12.84
C SER A 67 10.94 -4.94 12.61
N ARG A 68 10.89 -5.80 13.63
CA ARG A 68 10.28 -7.14 13.50
C ARG A 68 8.75 -7.13 13.64
N THR A 69 8.21 -6.11 14.29
CA THR A 69 6.78 -6.02 14.61
C THR A 69 6.27 -4.59 14.44
N ILE A 70 4.95 -4.43 14.35
CA ILE A 70 4.34 -3.09 14.25
C ILE A 70 4.59 -2.24 15.50
N ALA A 71 4.51 -2.85 16.69
CA ALA A 71 4.78 -2.18 17.96
C ALA A 71 6.22 -1.64 18.05
N THR A 72 7.21 -2.43 17.62
CA THR A 72 8.61 -1.97 17.60
C THR A 72 8.85 -0.87 16.58
N LEU A 73 8.19 -0.91 15.42
CA LEU A 73 8.26 0.18 14.44
C LEU A 73 7.73 1.49 15.05
N ILE A 74 6.59 1.45 15.73
CA ILE A 74 5.96 2.64 16.33
C ILE A 74 6.80 3.20 17.48
N ALA A 75 7.42 2.33 18.29
CA ALA A 75 8.29 2.78 19.36
C ALA A 75 9.50 3.58 18.83
N ILE A 76 10.03 3.21 17.66
CA ILE A 76 11.17 3.89 17.03
C ILE A 76 10.72 5.12 16.23
N ARG A 77 9.60 4.99 15.50
CA ARG A 77 9.06 6.00 14.57
C ARG A 77 7.58 6.24 14.81
N PRO A 78 7.20 6.88 15.94
CA PRO A 78 5.80 7.16 16.25
C PRO A 78 5.17 8.11 15.23
N ASP A 79 5.98 8.93 14.55
CA ASP A 79 5.55 9.81 13.47
C ASP A 79 4.91 9.05 12.29
N PHE A 80 5.31 7.79 12.06
CA PHE A 80 4.77 6.99 10.95
C PHE A 80 3.29 6.65 11.09
N VAL A 81 2.76 6.62 12.32
CA VAL A 81 1.34 6.29 12.57
C VAL A 81 0.44 7.51 12.78
N SER A 82 1.01 8.71 12.88
CA SER A 82 0.29 9.95 13.22
C SER A 82 -0.97 10.22 12.37
N ASN A 83 -0.94 9.95 11.08
CA ASN A 83 -2.09 10.08 10.17
C ASN A 83 -2.44 8.77 9.45
N PHE A 84 -2.11 7.61 10.05
CA PHE A 84 -2.33 6.31 9.40
C PHE A 84 -3.81 6.05 9.11
N ASN A 85 -4.73 6.37 10.03
CA ASN A 85 -6.17 6.21 9.83
C ASN A 85 -6.66 6.94 8.56
N GLN A 86 -6.25 8.19 8.36
CA GLN A 86 -6.58 8.96 7.17
C GLN A 86 -6.00 8.32 5.89
N ARG A 87 -4.75 7.83 5.97
CA ARG A 87 -4.10 7.11 4.86
C ARG A 87 -4.85 5.82 4.53
N PHE A 88 -5.25 5.05 5.54
CA PHE A 88 -6.03 3.83 5.39
C PHE A 88 -7.31 4.10 4.59
N HIS A 89 -8.17 5.01 5.08
CA HIS A 89 -9.44 5.34 4.41
C HIS A 89 -9.24 5.91 3.00
N SER A 90 -8.26 6.80 2.79
CA SER A 90 -7.95 7.33 1.46
C SER A 90 -7.38 6.30 0.48
N SER A 91 -6.86 5.19 0.99
CA SER A 91 -6.28 4.11 0.19
C SER A 91 -7.26 2.99 -0.16
N LEU A 92 -8.41 2.89 0.51
CA LEU A 92 -9.35 1.77 0.38
C LEU A 92 -9.75 1.49 -1.08
N ILE A 93 -10.16 2.52 -1.82
CA ILE A 93 -10.56 2.38 -3.23
C ILE A 93 -9.41 1.83 -4.06
N HIS A 94 -8.19 2.30 -3.83
CA HIS A 94 -7.00 1.85 -4.55
C HIS A 94 -6.65 0.39 -4.23
N SER A 95 -6.73 0.02 -2.95
CA SER A 95 -6.48 -1.35 -2.48
C SER A 95 -7.51 -2.33 -3.02
N ILE A 96 -8.80 -2.00 -2.95
CA ILE A 96 -9.87 -2.87 -3.46
C ILE A 96 -9.75 -3.05 -4.98
N ASN A 97 -9.55 -1.95 -5.72
CA ASN A 97 -9.36 -2.03 -7.17
C ASN A 97 -8.11 -2.83 -7.56
N ALA A 98 -7.03 -2.73 -6.77
CA ALA A 98 -5.83 -3.53 -6.97
C ALA A 98 -6.08 -5.03 -6.75
N ILE A 99 -6.80 -5.39 -5.69
CA ILE A 99 -7.17 -6.79 -5.41
C ILE A 99 -8.03 -7.34 -6.56
N GLN A 100 -9.05 -6.58 -6.99
CA GLN A 100 -9.87 -6.96 -8.13
C GLN A 100 -9.04 -7.13 -9.40
N LEU A 101 -8.13 -6.20 -9.69
CA LEU A 101 -7.25 -6.29 -10.86
C LEU A 101 -6.37 -7.54 -10.82
N LEU A 102 -5.71 -7.80 -9.69
CA LEU A 102 -4.87 -8.98 -9.51
C LEU A 102 -5.68 -10.28 -9.66
N HIS A 103 -6.89 -10.32 -9.13
CA HIS A 103 -7.78 -11.47 -9.26
C HIS A 103 -8.22 -11.68 -10.72
N THR A 104 -8.67 -10.63 -11.41
CA THR A 104 -9.07 -10.70 -12.82
C THR A 104 -7.93 -11.14 -13.73
N LEU A 105 -6.69 -10.74 -13.42
CA LEU A 105 -5.49 -11.16 -14.15
C LEU A 105 -5.00 -12.57 -13.77
N GLY A 106 -5.66 -13.26 -12.84
CA GLY A 106 -5.29 -14.60 -12.39
C GLY A 106 -4.05 -14.65 -11.48
N HIS A 107 -3.58 -13.50 -10.99
CA HIS A 107 -2.41 -13.41 -10.11
C HIS A 107 -2.70 -13.85 -8.68
N ILE A 108 -3.95 -13.70 -8.25
CA ILE A 108 -4.41 -14.14 -6.94
C ILE A 108 -5.74 -14.88 -7.06
N GLU A 109 -5.94 -15.82 -6.16
CA GLU A 109 -7.24 -16.35 -5.77
C GLU A 109 -7.77 -15.56 -4.57
N PHE A 110 -9.08 -15.32 -4.53
CA PHE A 110 -9.71 -14.72 -3.37
C PHE A 110 -10.91 -15.55 -2.93
N ASN A 111 -10.74 -16.24 -1.79
CA ASN A 111 -11.82 -16.96 -1.10
C ASN A 111 -11.68 -16.74 0.40
N SER A 112 -12.14 -15.57 0.88
CA SER A 112 -11.93 -15.02 2.24
C SER A 112 -10.48 -14.64 2.57
N ILE A 113 -9.50 -15.28 1.93
CA ILE A 113 -8.08 -15.01 2.01
C ILE A 113 -7.57 -14.80 0.58
N LEU A 114 -6.69 -13.81 0.41
CA LEU A 114 -5.94 -13.60 -0.82
C LEU A 114 -4.80 -14.61 -0.84
N LYS A 115 -4.79 -15.46 -1.86
CA LYS A 115 -3.74 -16.46 -2.08
C LYS A 115 -3.03 -16.15 -3.38
N GLN A 116 -1.71 -16.18 -3.37
CA GLN A 116 -0.93 -15.99 -4.58
C GLN A 116 -1.01 -17.23 -5.49
N ASN A 117 -1.32 -17.00 -6.77
CA ASN A 117 -1.35 -18.05 -7.79
C ASN A 117 -0.02 -18.14 -8.54
N ASN A 118 0.49 -17.00 -8.99
CA ASN A 118 1.80 -16.90 -9.64
C ASN A 118 2.56 -15.68 -9.13
N THR A 119 3.89 -15.80 -9.15
CA THR A 119 4.79 -14.69 -8.81
C THR A 119 4.73 -13.64 -9.92
N ILE A 120 4.56 -12.38 -9.52
CA ILE A 120 4.80 -11.25 -10.41
C ILE A 120 6.29 -10.92 -10.30
N GLU A 121 6.99 -11.04 -11.42
CA GLU A 121 8.38 -10.63 -11.54
C GLU A 121 8.47 -9.13 -11.83
N TYR A 122 9.15 -8.42 -10.95
CA TYR A 122 9.34 -6.98 -11.08
C TYR A 122 10.53 -6.67 -11.97
N THR A 123 10.29 -6.01 -13.10
CA THR A 123 11.34 -5.45 -13.95
C THR A 123 11.58 -3.98 -13.64
N LYS A 124 12.71 -3.44 -14.10
CA LYS A 124 13.06 -2.01 -13.92
C LYS A 124 12.05 -1.06 -14.59
N ASP A 125 11.26 -1.56 -15.54
CA ASP A 125 10.29 -0.79 -16.33
C ASP A 125 9.09 -0.34 -15.51
N PHE A 126 8.85 -0.96 -14.35
CA PHE A 126 7.76 -0.60 -13.42
C PHE A 126 8.02 0.73 -12.69
N GLY A 127 9.24 1.28 -12.83
CA GLY A 127 9.62 2.58 -12.30
C GLY A 127 10.17 2.55 -10.87
N THR A 128 10.75 3.68 -10.46
CA THR A 128 11.53 3.81 -9.22
C THR A 128 10.70 3.56 -7.96
N ARG A 129 9.41 3.94 -7.97
CA ARG A 129 8.51 3.71 -6.83
C ARG A 129 8.20 2.23 -6.64
N ALA A 130 7.93 1.50 -7.72
CA ALA A 130 7.73 0.06 -7.68
C ALA A 130 8.97 -0.66 -7.14
N ALA A 131 10.16 -0.27 -7.62
CA ALA A 131 11.42 -0.81 -7.13
C ALA A 131 11.63 -0.54 -5.63
N LEU A 132 11.25 0.65 -5.13
CA LEU A 132 11.33 0.96 -3.70
C LEU A 132 10.35 0.11 -2.88
N ILE A 133 9.12 -0.05 -3.37
CA ILE A 133 8.09 -0.89 -2.72
C ILE A 133 8.55 -2.35 -2.66
N GLN A 134 9.11 -2.87 -3.75
CA GLN A 134 9.67 -4.22 -3.80
C GLN A 134 10.74 -4.39 -2.72
N LYS A 135 11.67 -3.44 -2.59
CA LYS A 135 12.71 -3.49 -1.54
C LYS A 135 12.13 -3.47 -0.12
N ALA A 136 11.06 -2.73 0.11
CA ALA A 136 10.38 -2.69 1.41
C ALA A 136 9.49 -3.91 1.70
N SER A 137 9.14 -4.69 0.66
CA SER A 137 8.03 -5.65 0.75
C SER A 137 8.27 -6.80 1.73
N SER A 138 9.51 -7.26 1.92
CA SER A 138 9.85 -8.27 2.93
C SER A 138 9.61 -7.76 4.35
N ASP A 139 9.97 -6.50 4.62
CA ASP A 139 9.78 -5.89 5.93
C ASP A 139 8.30 -5.59 6.19
N ILE A 140 7.56 -5.15 5.17
CA ILE A 140 6.10 -5.02 5.26
C ILE A 140 5.47 -6.39 5.58
N ALA A 141 5.90 -7.45 4.90
CA ALA A 141 5.45 -8.82 5.19
C ALA A 141 5.76 -9.24 6.64
N ASN A 142 6.92 -8.87 7.17
CA ASN A 142 7.28 -9.12 8.56
C ASN A 142 6.36 -8.35 9.53
N LEU A 143 6.07 -7.07 9.28
CA LEU A 143 5.14 -6.29 10.10
C LEU A 143 3.74 -6.93 10.14
N LEU A 144 3.26 -7.39 8.97
CA LEU A 144 1.93 -8.01 8.82
C LEU A 144 1.83 -9.43 9.41
N HIS A 145 2.90 -10.01 9.94
CA HIS A 145 2.79 -11.25 10.73
C HIS A 145 2.07 -11.04 12.06
N SER A 146 2.05 -9.80 12.57
CA SER A 146 1.28 -9.43 13.77
C SER A 146 -0.21 -9.76 13.59
N SER A 147 -0.95 -9.93 14.69
CA SER A 147 -2.40 -10.19 14.63
C SER A 147 -3.15 -8.99 14.00
N GLU A 148 -4.35 -9.22 13.45
CA GLU A 148 -5.14 -8.13 12.87
C GLU A 148 -5.54 -7.12 13.95
N GLU A 149 -5.91 -7.60 15.13
CA GLU A 149 -6.25 -6.79 16.29
C GLU A 149 -5.07 -5.92 16.70
N GLU A 150 -3.86 -6.50 16.79
CA GLU A 150 -2.64 -5.75 17.10
C GLU A 150 -2.35 -4.69 16.04
N LEU A 151 -2.46 -5.05 14.75
CA LEU A 151 -2.20 -4.13 13.64
C LEU A 151 -3.17 -2.94 13.69
N TYR A 152 -4.48 -3.21 13.75
CA TYR A 152 -5.49 -2.16 13.71
C TYR A 152 -5.42 -1.25 14.95
N LEU A 153 -5.17 -1.83 16.13
CA LEU A 153 -4.98 -1.06 17.37
C LEU A 153 -3.73 -0.16 17.31
N ASN A 154 -2.58 -0.72 16.92
CA ASN A 154 -1.32 0.02 16.87
C ASN A 154 -1.35 1.12 15.78
N LEU A 155 -1.99 0.83 14.65
CA LEU A 155 -2.15 1.78 13.55
C LEU A 155 -3.29 2.78 13.79
N ARG A 156 -4.02 2.66 14.90
CA ARG A 156 -5.13 3.53 15.30
C ARG A 156 -6.20 3.64 14.22
N ILE A 157 -6.57 2.51 13.63
CA ILE A 157 -7.60 2.45 12.59
C ILE A 157 -8.97 2.46 13.27
N GLU A 158 -9.83 3.36 12.79
CA GLU A 158 -11.22 3.47 13.23
C GLU A 158 -12.10 2.76 12.20
N LEU A 159 -12.88 1.77 12.67
CA LEU A 159 -13.79 0.94 11.88
C LEU A 159 -15.23 1.45 11.95
#